data_AF-A0A3L7RRL2-F1
#
_entry.id   AF-A0A3L7RRL2-F1
#
_cell.length_a   1.000
_cell.length_b   1.000
_cell.length_c   1.000
_cell.angle_alpha   90.00
_cell.angle_beta   90.00
_cell.angle_gamma   90.00
#
_symmetry.space_group_name_H-M   'P 1'
#
loop_
_entity.id
_entity.type
_entity.pdbx_description
1 polymer ?
#
loop_
_entity_poly.entity_id
_entity_poly.type
_entity_poly.pdbx_seq_one_letter_code
_entity_poly.pdbx_strand_id
1 'polypeptide(L)'
;MEPTTAAGLFPTTLLADVAVPAGIDGFLGTRASFGMDVVLVGLLATLPLLAWSIYLVARRRNFAAHRKLQLFIAAALATAIVVFEIDVRLISDWKLRAAPSPFWPSGVLSALGIHLVFAISTLVLWVWVVWEAVKRFPSPPGPNAHSPRHRVMARLAAIDLVLTAITGTVFYWLAFVAR
;
A
#
# COMPACT_ATOMS: atom_id res chain seq x y z
N MET A 1 -53.89 -17.92 -47.44
CA MET A 1 -52.46 -17.81 -47.80
C MET A 1 -52.05 -16.38 -47.50
N GLU A 2 -51.57 -16.14 -46.29
CA GLU A 2 -50.79 -14.97 -45.89
C GLU A 2 -49.78 -15.46 -44.84
N PRO A 3 -48.58 -14.88 -44.79
CA PRO A 3 -47.40 -15.57 -44.28
C PRO A 3 -47.22 -15.42 -42.76
N THR A 4 -46.64 -16.48 -42.22
CA THR A 4 -46.02 -16.68 -40.92
C THR A 4 -45.21 -15.47 -40.44
N THR A 5 -45.54 -14.92 -39.27
CA THR A 5 -44.62 -14.02 -38.54
C THR A 5 -43.96 -14.79 -37.41
N ALA A 6 -42.64 -14.78 -37.50
CA ALA A 6 -41.66 -15.54 -36.76
C ALA A 6 -41.76 -15.45 -35.23
N ALA A 7 -41.34 -16.56 -34.62
CA ALA A 7 -40.87 -16.67 -33.26
C ALA A 7 -39.92 -15.52 -32.89
N GLY A 8 -40.21 -14.87 -31.76
CA GLY A 8 -39.39 -13.79 -31.21
C GLY A 8 -39.59 -13.67 -29.72
N LEU A 9 -39.22 -14.71 -28.96
CA LEU A 9 -39.09 -14.66 -27.50
C LEU A 9 -37.87 -15.49 -27.10
N PHE A 10 -36.69 -15.04 -27.51
CA PHE A 10 -35.48 -15.42 -26.79
C PHE A 10 -35.53 -14.75 -25.41
N PRO A 11 -35.25 -15.48 -24.32
CA PRO A 11 -35.35 -14.93 -22.98
C PRO A 11 -34.31 -13.81 -22.79
N THR A 12 -34.79 -12.65 -22.36
CA THR A 12 -33.99 -11.48 -21.93
C THR A 12 -33.27 -11.73 -20.61
N THR A 13 -32.78 -12.94 -20.39
CA THR A 13 -31.83 -13.26 -19.32
C THR A 13 -30.45 -13.37 -19.94
N LEU A 14 -29.98 -12.25 -20.49
CA LEU A 14 -28.56 -11.95 -20.40
C LEU A 14 -28.32 -11.79 -18.91
N LEU A 15 -27.95 -12.91 -18.27
CA LEU A 15 -27.19 -12.87 -17.04
C LEU A 15 -26.17 -11.77 -17.30
N ALA A 16 -26.24 -10.70 -16.52
CA ALA A 16 -25.14 -9.77 -16.45
C ALA A 16 -23.95 -10.67 -16.14
N ASP A 17 -23.16 -10.97 -17.16
CA ASP A 17 -21.83 -11.51 -16.98
C ASP A 17 -21.21 -10.47 -16.07
N VAL A 18 -21.16 -10.79 -14.77
CA VAL A 18 -20.45 -10.01 -13.79
C VAL A 18 -19.02 -10.15 -14.25
N ALA A 19 -18.63 -9.25 -15.15
CA ALA A 19 -17.32 -9.26 -15.77
C ALA A 19 -16.35 -9.23 -14.59
N VAL A 20 -15.75 -10.38 -14.31
CA VAL A 20 -14.73 -10.49 -13.27
C VAL A 20 -13.71 -9.42 -13.65
N PRO A 21 -13.51 -8.40 -12.79
CA PRO A 21 -12.65 -7.29 -13.15
C PRO A 21 -11.29 -7.86 -13.57
N ALA A 22 -10.78 -7.45 -14.73
CA ALA A 22 -9.53 -8.00 -15.25
C ALA A 22 -8.42 -7.95 -14.19
N GLY A 23 -7.62 -9.02 -14.11
CA GLY A 23 -6.46 -9.11 -13.23
C GLY A 23 -6.54 -10.23 -12.18
N ILE A 24 -5.66 -10.14 -11.18
CA ILE A 24 -5.53 -11.12 -10.09
C ILE A 24 -6.29 -10.59 -8.88
N ASP A 25 -7.25 -11.37 -8.37
CA ASP A 25 -8.03 -10.98 -7.20
C ASP A 25 -7.20 -10.92 -5.92
N GLY A 26 -7.60 -10.03 -5.02
CA GLY A 26 -7.09 -9.94 -3.67
C GLY A 26 -7.43 -11.16 -2.82
N PHE A 27 -6.76 -11.26 -1.67
CA PHE A 27 -6.95 -12.32 -0.68
C PHE A 27 -7.72 -11.84 0.56
N LEU A 28 -8.10 -10.56 0.65
CA LEU A 28 -8.87 -9.99 1.76
C LEU A 28 -10.39 -10.06 1.56
N GLY A 29 -10.87 -10.68 0.48
CA GLY A 29 -12.30 -10.83 0.20
C GLY A 29 -13.00 -9.52 -0.20
N THR A 30 -12.24 -8.55 -0.73
CA THR A 30 -12.73 -7.26 -1.21
C THR A 30 -12.68 -7.21 -2.75
N ARG A 31 -13.06 -6.08 -3.36
CA ARG A 31 -12.92 -5.88 -4.82
C ARG A 31 -11.47 -5.59 -5.26
N ALA A 32 -10.55 -5.42 -4.31
CA ALA A 32 -9.16 -5.10 -4.59
C ALA A 32 -8.44 -6.23 -5.34
N SER A 33 -7.36 -5.87 -6.03
CA SER A 33 -6.45 -6.84 -6.65
C SER A 33 -5.42 -7.36 -5.66
N PHE A 34 -4.67 -8.40 -6.06
CA PHE A 34 -3.60 -8.98 -5.25
C PHE A 34 -2.57 -7.94 -4.81
N GLY A 35 -2.10 -7.07 -5.72
CA GLY A 35 -1.09 -6.05 -5.40
C GLY A 35 -1.60 -5.02 -4.38
N MET A 36 -2.88 -4.64 -4.47
CA MET A 36 -3.53 -3.75 -3.50
C MET A 36 -3.56 -4.36 -2.09
N ASP A 37 -3.88 -5.65 -1.98
CA ASP A 37 -3.90 -6.34 -0.68
C ASP A 37 -2.49 -6.51 -0.11
N VAL A 38 -1.52 -6.85 -0.96
CA VAL A 38 -0.11 -6.96 -0.57
C VAL A 38 0.42 -5.65 0.00
N VAL A 39 0.17 -4.52 -0.66
CA VAL A 39 0.67 -3.21 -0.17
C VAL A 39 -0.04 -2.78 1.11
N LEU A 40 -1.36 -2.99 1.23
CA LEU A 40 -2.11 -2.67 2.46
C LEU A 40 -1.61 -3.49 3.65
N VAL A 41 -1.53 -4.82 3.49
CA VAL A 41 -1.07 -5.71 4.56
C VAL A 41 0.38 -5.43 4.89
N GLY A 42 1.24 -5.22 3.89
CA GLY A 42 2.65 -4.86 4.09
C GLY A 42 2.80 -3.56 4.89
N LEU A 43 2.00 -2.55 4.58
CA LEU A 43 2.00 -1.27 5.29
C LEU A 43 1.54 -1.42 6.75
N LEU A 44 0.44 -2.15 6.99
CA LEU A 44 -0.05 -2.42 8.34
C LEU A 44 0.92 -3.27 9.16
N ALA A 45 1.55 -4.28 8.56
CA ALA A 45 2.58 -5.10 9.20
C ALA A 45 3.87 -4.32 9.49
N THR A 46 4.18 -3.28 8.72
CA THR A 46 5.35 -2.44 8.96
C THR A 46 5.24 -1.67 10.27
N LEU A 47 4.05 -1.21 10.68
CA LEU A 47 3.87 -0.43 11.90
C LEU A 47 4.36 -1.16 13.17
N PRO A 48 3.94 -2.41 13.49
CA PRO A 48 4.46 -3.13 14.64
C PRO A 48 5.95 -3.49 14.49
N LEU A 49 6.43 -3.79 13.27
CA LEU A 49 7.86 -4.03 13.03
C LEU A 49 8.71 -2.78 13.31
N LEU A 50 8.23 -1.60 12.92
CA LEU A 50 8.88 -0.33 13.20
C LEU A 50 8.86 -0.01 14.71
N ALA A 51 7.73 -0.23 15.37
CA ALA A 51 7.62 -0.08 16.83
C ALA A 51 8.62 -0.99 17.55
N TRP A 52 8.74 -2.25 17.12
CA TRP A 52 9.74 -3.18 17.64
C TRP A 52 11.17 -2.71 17.37
N SER A 53 11.44 -2.20 16.16
CA SER A 53 12.72 -1.63 15.78
C SER A 53 13.14 -0.47 16.68
N ILE A 54 12.19 0.39 17.07
CA ILE A 54 12.39 1.50 18.01
C ILE A 54 12.62 0.96 19.43
N TYR A 55 11.87 -0.05 19.86
CA TYR A 55 12.05 -0.69 21.17
C TYR A 55 13.46 -1.27 21.34
N LEU A 56 14.02 -1.90 20.30
CA LEU A 56 15.37 -2.47 20.32
C LEU A 56 16.43 -1.41 20.65
N VAL A 57 16.34 -0.20 20.10
CA VAL A 57 17.30 0.88 20.41
C VAL A 57 16.98 1.59 21.72
N ALA A 58 15.70 1.81 22.02
CA ALA A 58 15.28 2.58 23.19
C ALA A 58 15.46 1.83 24.51
N ARG A 59 15.25 0.50 24.52
CA ARG A 59 15.26 -0.32 25.74
C ARG A 59 16.37 -1.36 25.78
N ARG A 60 16.72 -1.94 24.63
CA ARG A 60 17.74 -3.00 24.56
C ARG A 60 19.12 -2.51 24.12
N ARG A 61 19.22 -1.25 23.66
CA ARG A 61 20.44 -0.67 23.04
C ARG A 61 21.02 -1.56 21.93
N ASN A 62 20.17 -2.36 21.27
CA ASN A 62 20.59 -3.32 20.24
C ASN A 62 20.53 -2.66 18.85
N PHE A 63 21.53 -1.82 18.58
CA PHE A 63 21.64 -1.06 17.32
C PHE A 63 21.86 -1.97 16.09
N ALA A 64 22.52 -3.11 16.29
CA ALA A 64 22.74 -4.08 15.22
C ALA A 64 21.42 -4.72 14.75
N ALA A 65 20.57 -5.15 15.69
CA ALA A 65 19.25 -5.69 15.36
C ALA A 65 18.34 -4.62 14.73
N HIS A 66 18.38 -3.39 15.24
CA HIS A 66 17.66 -2.26 14.64
C HIS A 66 18.07 -2.04 13.18
N ARG A 67 19.38 -1.97 12.88
CA ARG A 67 19.87 -1.83 11.50
C ARG A 67 19.41 -2.97 10.61
N LYS A 68 19.56 -4.22 11.06
CA LYS A 68 19.13 -5.41 10.29
C LYS A 68 17.63 -5.36 10.00
N LEU A 69 16.82 -5.02 10.99
CA LEU A 69 15.38 -4.94 10.85
C LEU A 69 14.96 -3.78 9.92
N GLN A 70 15.59 -2.61 10.02
CA GLN A 70 15.32 -1.50 9.10
C GLN A 70 15.65 -1.86 7.66
N LEU A 71 16.79 -2.51 7.40
CA LEU A 71 17.15 -2.96 6.05
C LEU A 71 16.22 -4.08 5.53
N PHE A 72 15.77 -4.98 6.41
CA PHE A 72 14.79 -6.00 6.06
C PHE A 72 13.43 -5.38 5.69
N ILE A 73 12.88 -4.53 6.57
CA ILE A 73 11.67 -3.74 6.27
C ILE A 73 11.88 -3.03 4.94
N ALA A 74 13.10 -2.57 4.69
CA ALA A 74 13.37 -1.81 3.50
C ALA A 74 13.26 -2.56 2.20
N ALA A 75 13.93 -3.70 2.14
CA ALA A 75 13.83 -4.59 1.00
C ALA A 75 12.40 -5.12 0.82
N ALA A 76 11.72 -5.45 1.93
CA ALA A 76 10.34 -5.96 1.90
C ALA A 76 9.36 -4.94 1.32
N LEU A 77 9.39 -3.68 1.78
CA LEU A 77 8.50 -2.63 1.25
C LEU A 77 8.82 -2.26 -0.19
N ALA A 78 10.11 -2.18 -0.57
CA ALA A 78 10.48 -1.95 -1.96
C ALA A 78 9.94 -3.05 -2.87
N THR A 79 10.03 -4.31 -2.43
CA THR A 79 9.48 -5.46 -3.16
C THR A 79 7.96 -5.36 -3.26
N ALA A 80 7.27 -5.04 -2.16
CA ALA A 80 5.81 -4.88 -2.15
C ALA A 80 5.34 -3.76 -3.10
N ILE A 81 6.05 -2.63 -3.16
CA ILE A 81 5.75 -1.53 -4.08
C ILE A 81 5.95 -1.96 -5.54
N VAL A 82 7.02 -2.70 -5.84
CA VAL A 82 7.26 -3.20 -7.21
C VAL A 82 6.16 -4.19 -7.63
N VAL A 83 5.80 -5.13 -6.76
CA VAL A 83 4.70 -6.08 -7.01
C VAL A 83 3.38 -5.32 -7.21
N PHE A 84 3.08 -4.36 -6.34
CA PHE A 84 1.92 -3.49 -6.45
C PHE A 84 1.87 -2.76 -7.79
N GLU A 85 2.97 -2.13 -8.22
CA GLU A 85 2.97 -1.35 -9.47
C GLU A 85 2.88 -2.22 -10.72
N ILE A 86 3.50 -3.40 -10.72
CA ILE A 86 3.31 -4.37 -11.80
C ILE A 86 1.83 -4.77 -11.87
N ASP A 87 1.22 -5.09 -10.73
CA ASP A 87 -0.17 -5.49 -10.68
C ASP A 87 -1.10 -4.38 -11.19
N VAL A 88 -1.09 -3.19 -10.59
CA VAL A 88 -2.10 -2.16 -10.90
C VAL A 88 -1.89 -1.43 -12.23
N ARG A 89 -0.69 -1.52 -12.84
CA ARG A 89 -0.40 -0.89 -14.13
C ARG A 89 -0.46 -1.85 -15.31
N LEU A 90 -0.12 -3.12 -15.10
CA LEU A 90 0.08 -4.07 -16.19
C LEU A 90 -0.88 -5.26 -16.16
N ILE A 91 -1.46 -5.61 -15.00
CA ILE A 91 -2.23 -6.85 -14.81
C ILE A 91 -3.69 -6.55 -14.46
N SER A 92 -3.90 -5.76 -13.42
CA SER A 92 -5.20 -5.53 -12.79
C SER A 92 -5.65 -4.09 -13.00
N ASP A 93 -6.77 -3.89 -13.69
CA ASP A 93 -7.37 -2.56 -13.82
C ASP A 93 -8.04 -2.17 -12.50
N TRP A 94 -7.29 -1.45 -11.67
CA TRP A 94 -7.75 -1.02 -10.35
C TRP A 94 -8.93 -0.04 -10.43
N LYS A 95 -9.07 0.73 -11.53
CA LYS A 95 -10.17 1.69 -11.69
C LYS A 95 -11.47 0.96 -11.96
N LEU A 96 -11.45 -0.06 -12.82
CA LEU A 96 -12.61 -0.91 -13.06
C LEU A 96 -13.06 -1.60 -11.77
N ARG A 97 -12.11 -2.06 -10.95
CA ARG A 97 -12.37 -2.65 -9.61
C ARG A 97 -12.96 -1.64 -8.62
N ALA A 98 -12.60 -0.36 -8.71
CA ALA A 98 -13.10 0.71 -7.84
C ALA A 98 -14.42 1.33 -8.30
N ALA A 99 -14.75 1.24 -9.59
CA ALA A 99 -15.93 1.88 -10.20
C ALA A 99 -17.28 1.55 -9.52
N PRO A 100 -17.50 0.34 -8.97
CA PRO A 100 -18.73 0.04 -8.23
C PRO A 100 -18.86 0.74 -6.86
N SER A 101 -17.83 1.47 -6.39
CA SER A 101 -17.90 2.19 -5.12
C SER A 101 -18.90 3.36 -5.18
N PRO A 102 -19.71 3.60 -4.14
CA PRO A 102 -20.58 4.77 -4.05
C PRO A 102 -19.80 6.10 -4.00
N PHE A 103 -18.49 6.05 -3.74
CA PHE A 103 -17.61 7.21 -3.71
C PHE A 103 -16.86 7.45 -5.03
N TRP A 104 -17.12 6.65 -6.07
CA TRP A 104 -16.47 6.79 -7.37
C TRP A 104 -17.11 7.91 -8.21
N PRO A 105 -16.32 8.73 -8.95
CA PRO A 105 -14.86 8.79 -8.94
C PRO A 105 -14.30 9.78 -7.91
N SER A 106 -15.05 10.81 -7.52
CA SER A 106 -14.51 11.99 -6.83
C SER A 106 -13.94 11.67 -5.45
N GLY A 107 -14.65 10.91 -4.63
CA GLY A 107 -14.21 10.54 -3.27
C GLY A 107 -13.01 9.61 -3.30
N VAL A 108 -13.02 8.60 -4.18
CA VAL A 108 -11.90 7.67 -4.37
C VAL A 108 -10.65 8.40 -4.87
N LEU A 109 -10.76 9.24 -5.89
CA LEU A 109 -9.61 9.98 -6.44
C LEU A 109 -9.05 11.03 -5.48
N SER A 110 -9.92 11.66 -4.68
CA SER A 110 -9.48 12.59 -3.63
C SER A 110 -8.70 11.88 -2.53
N ALA A 111 -9.21 10.74 -2.06
CA ALA A 111 -8.52 9.90 -1.08
C ALA A 111 -7.18 9.37 -1.61
N LEU A 112 -7.13 8.95 -2.89
CA LEU A 112 -5.89 8.56 -3.56
C LEU A 112 -4.89 9.71 -3.62
N GLY A 113 -5.32 10.91 -4.01
CA GLY A 113 -4.46 12.09 -4.06
C GLY A 113 -3.84 12.42 -2.71
N ILE A 114 -4.65 12.41 -1.64
CA ILE A 114 -4.18 12.62 -0.26
C ILE A 114 -3.19 11.53 0.13
N HIS A 115 -3.50 10.27 -0.13
CA HIS A 115 -2.61 9.14 0.17
C HIS A 115 -1.26 9.28 -0.54
N LEU A 116 -1.25 9.67 -1.83
CA LEU A 116 -0.02 9.82 -2.61
C LEU A 116 0.89 10.91 -2.06
N VAL A 117 0.36 11.99 -1.50
CA VAL A 117 1.17 13.02 -0.83
C VAL A 117 2.02 12.39 0.29
N PHE A 118 1.37 11.63 1.18
CA PHE A 118 2.06 10.97 2.29
C PHE A 118 2.93 9.79 1.84
N ALA A 119 2.46 8.98 0.89
CA ALA A 119 3.21 7.83 0.39
C ALA A 119 4.52 8.26 -0.28
N ILE A 120 4.47 9.31 -1.11
CA ILE A 120 5.67 9.85 -1.78
C ILE A 120 6.61 10.51 -0.77
N SER A 121 6.10 11.33 0.16
CA SER A 121 6.94 11.94 1.19
C SER A 121 7.59 10.88 2.09
N THR A 122 6.86 9.82 2.45
CA THR A 122 7.36 8.72 3.27
C THR A 122 8.47 7.99 2.53
N LEU A 123 8.28 7.66 1.26
CA LEU A 123 9.31 7.03 0.44
C LEU A 123 10.59 7.88 0.40
N VAL A 124 10.47 9.18 0.13
CA VAL A 124 11.62 10.10 0.07
C VAL A 124 12.33 10.21 1.42
N LEU A 125 11.57 10.49 2.49
CA LEU A 125 12.11 10.62 3.85
C LEU A 125 12.82 9.35 4.29
N TRP A 126 12.23 8.20 4.01
CA TRP A 126 12.75 6.94 4.50
C TRP A 126 13.96 6.44 3.69
N VAL A 127 13.98 6.63 2.36
CA VAL A 127 15.20 6.46 1.54
C VAL A 127 16.33 7.35 2.08
N TRP A 128 16.04 8.62 2.37
CA TRP A 128 17.02 9.54 2.94
C TRP A 128 17.55 9.06 4.30
N VAL A 129 16.66 8.70 5.23
CA VAL A 129 17.02 8.26 6.60
C VAL A 129 17.86 6.99 6.57
N VAL A 130 17.49 6.01 5.73
CA VAL A 130 18.24 4.75 5.59
C VAL A 130 19.61 5.00 4.98
N TRP A 131 19.68 5.76 3.88
CA TRP A 131 20.95 6.11 3.24
C TRP A 131 21.88 6.85 4.20
N GLU A 132 21.37 7.88 4.88
CA GLU A 132 22.15 8.68 5.81
C GLU A 132 22.65 7.83 6.99
N ALA A 133 21.81 6.93 7.52
CA ALA A 133 22.18 6.02 8.59
C ALA A 133 23.28 5.03 8.17
N VAL A 134 23.16 4.41 6.99
CA VAL A 134 24.17 3.47 6.47
C VAL A 134 25.52 4.17 6.24
N LYS A 135 25.50 5.42 5.78
CA LYS A 135 26.72 6.18 5.49
C LYS A 135 27.40 6.74 6.75
N ARG A 136 26.63 7.15 7.77
CA ARG A 136 27.15 7.94 8.89
C ARG A 136 27.30 7.18 10.21
N PHE A 137 26.70 6.02 10.38
CA PHE A 137 26.93 5.20 11.58
C PHE A 137 28.14 4.27 11.41
N PRO A 138 28.92 4.03 12.48
CA PRO A 138 30.06 3.12 12.42
C PRO A 138 29.61 1.66 12.24
N SER A 139 30.58 0.80 11.93
CA SER A 139 30.41 -0.66 11.95
C SER A 139 31.37 -1.24 13.00
N PRO A 140 30.88 -1.77 14.14
CA PRO A 140 29.48 -2.06 14.47
C PRO A 140 28.62 -0.80 14.78
N PRO A 141 27.28 -0.84 14.56
CA PRO A 141 26.40 0.30 14.78
C PRO A 141 26.37 0.76 16.24
N GLY A 142 26.49 2.06 16.47
CA GLY A 142 26.42 2.68 17.79
C GLY A 142 26.25 4.19 17.74
N PRO A 143 25.99 4.85 18.89
CA PRO A 143 25.79 6.29 18.95
C PRO A 143 27.04 7.07 18.52
N ASN A 144 26.82 8.21 17.87
CA ASN A 144 27.86 9.14 17.42
C ASN A 144 27.25 10.55 17.20
N ALA A 145 28.03 11.49 16.67
CA ALA A 145 27.59 12.86 16.41
C ALA A 145 26.34 12.98 15.49
N HIS A 146 26.07 11.98 14.64
CA HIS A 146 24.89 11.97 13.77
C HIS A 146 23.59 11.55 14.50
N SER A 147 23.70 10.92 15.68
CA SER A 147 22.56 10.33 16.39
C SER A 147 21.40 11.29 16.69
N PRO A 148 21.61 12.55 17.10
CA PRO A 148 20.50 13.48 17.34
C PRO A 148 19.67 13.74 16.08
N ARG A 149 20.33 14.02 14.94
CA ARG A 149 19.68 14.25 13.64
C ARG A 149 18.93 13.02 13.18
N HIS A 150 19.55 11.84 13.26
CA HIS A 150 18.89 10.58 12.90
C HIS A 150 17.60 10.37 13.69
N ARG A 151 17.61 10.62 15.01
CA ARG A 151 16.40 10.48 15.85
C ARG A 151 15.28 11.43 15.44
N VAL A 152 15.60 12.68 15.06
CA VAL A 152 14.60 13.64 14.60
C VAL A 152 14.01 13.19 13.26
N MET A 153 14.86 12.90 12.28
CA MET A 153 14.41 12.48 10.94
C MET A 153 13.66 11.14 10.97
N ALA A 154 14.10 10.19 11.79
CA ALA A 154 13.42 8.91 11.97
C ALA A 154 12.04 9.06 12.62
N ARG A 155 11.85 10.03 13.54
CA ARG A 155 10.53 10.34 14.10
C ARG A 155 9.61 10.96 13.06
N LEU A 156 10.12 11.91 12.26
CA LEU A 156 9.34 12.49 11.17
C LEU A 156 8.91 11.41 10.18
N ALA A 157 9.84 10.55 9.72
CA ALA A 157 9.52 9.44 8.84
C ALA A 157 8.52 8.44 9.46
N ALA A 158 8.62 8.16 10.76
CA ALA A 158 7.68 7.26 11.44
C ALA A 158 6.27 7.86 11.54
N ILE A 159 6.15 9.16 11.82
CA ILE A 159 4.86 9.87 11.83
C ILE A 159 4.26 9.87 10.42
N ASP A 160 5.06 10.19 9.41
CA ASP A 160 4.63 10.23 8.02
C ASP A 160 4.17 8.84 7.52
N LEU A 161 4.87 7.77 7.93
CA LEU A 161 4.47 6.40 7.64
C LEU A 161 3.12 6.04 8.30
N VAL A 162 2.87 6.50 9.53
CA VAL A 162 1.56 6.30 10.18
C VAL A 162 0.46 7.02 9.41
N LEU A 163 0.70 8.25 8.96
CA LEU A 163 -0.24 8.99 8.11
C LEU A 163 -0.46 8.30 6.76
N THR A 164 0.59 7.74 6.16
CA THR A 164 0.52 6.92 4.94
C THR A 164 -0.35 5.68 5.17
N ALA A 165 -0.19 4.99 6.31
CA ALA A 165 -1.02 3.84 6.67
C ALA A 165 -2.50 4.20 6.86
N ILE A 166 -2.78 5.29 7.57
CA ILE A 166 -4.16 5.77 7.80
C ILE A 166 -4.80 6.13 6.46
N THR A 167 -4.16 7.00 5.68
CA THR A 167 -4.71 7.49 4.40
C THR A 167 -4.83 6.39 3.35
N GLY A 168 -3.87 5.45 3.31
CA GLY A 168 -3.92 4.29 2.43
C GLY A 168 -5.05 3.33 2.79
N THR A 169 -5.29 3.12 4.09
CA THR A 169 -6.43 2.32 4.57
C THR A 169 -7.76 2.99 4.20
N VAL A 170 -7.87 4.31 4.35
CA VAL A 170 -9.06 5.07 3.95
C VAL A 170 -9.31 4.95 2.45
N PHE A 171 -8.28 5.16 1.62
CA PHE A 171 -8.38 4.98 0.17
C PHE A 171 -8.84 3.56 -0.19
N TYR A 172 -8.19 2.54 0.38
CA TYR A 172 -8.54 1.14 0.13
C TYR A 172 -9.99 0.84 0.50
N TRP A 173 -10.43 1.30 1.68
CA TRP A 173 -11.80 1.09 2.14
C TRP A 173 -12.82 1.75 1.21
N LEU A 174 -12.61 3.03 0.86
CA LEU A 174 -13.50 3.77 -0.04
C LEU A 174 -13.57 3.13 -1.42
N ALA A 175 -12.43 2.68 -1.96
CA ALA A 175 -12.38 2.11 -3.31
C ALA A 175 -12.96 0.68 -3.36
N PHE A 176 -12.62 -0.19 -2.41
CA PHE A 176 -12.78 -1.63 -2.57
C PHE A 176 -13.69 -2.31 -1.56
N VAL A 177 -14.04 -1.64 -0.45
CA VAL A 177 -14.83 -2.21 0.65
C VAL A 177 -16.23 -1.61 0.72
N ALA A 178 -16.35 -0.28 0.64
CA ALA A 178 -17.63 0.42 0.70
C ALA A 178 -18.61 -0.15 -0.36
N ARG A 179 -19.88 -0.28 0.02
CA ARG A 179 -20.97 -0.78 -0.82
C ARG A 179 -22.13 0.20 -0.78
#